data_AF-A0A5C8VBQ6-F1
#
_entry.id   AF-A0A5C8VBQ6-F1
#
_cell.length_a   1.000
_cell.length_b   1.000
_cell.length_c   1.000
_cell.angle_alpha   90.00
_cell.angle_beta   90.00
_cell.angle_gamma   90.00
#
_symmetry.space_group_name_H-M   'P 1'
#
loop_
_entity.id
_entity.type
_entity.pdbx_description
1 polymer ?
#
loop_
_entity_poly.entity_id
_entity_poly.type
_entity_poly.pdbx_seq_one_letter_code
_entity_poly.pdbx_strand_id
1 'polypeptide(L)'
;MAAHAKEKVKSVPRAKSVRAQVDPGVKLEAEAVLGAVGLSLSDAFRLMLERVVAEGRLPFDPLVPNDETIAALRANLAGDVIHVGDPSNLLAVLDAD
;
A
#
# COMPACT_ATOMS: atom_id res chain seq x y z
N MET A 1 -32.73 48.27 4.41
CA MET A 1 -32.59 46.94 3.77
C MET A 1 -31.37 46.96 2.85
N ALA A 2 -30.25 46.42 3.31
CA ALA A 2 -29.16 46.01 2.41
C ALA A 2 -28.40 44.89 3.14
N ALA A 3 -28.72 43.66 2.76
CA ALA A 3 -28.14 42.46 3.32
C ALA A 3 -26.66 42.38 2.92
N HIS A 4 -25.75 42.50 3.89
CA HIS A 4 -24.36 42.08 3.69
C HIS A 4 -24.31 40.56 3.66
N ALA A 5 -24.09 40.01 2.47
CA ALA A 5 -23.79 38.61 2.25
C ALA A 5 -22.47 38.28 2.95
N LYS A 6 -22.55 37.45 3.99
CA LYS A 6 -21.36 36.88 4.63
C LYS A 6 -20.72 35.88 3.66
N GLU A 7 -19.58 36.26 3.11
CA GLU A 7 -18.68 35.37 2.39
C GLU A 7 -18.27 34.22 3.31
N LYS A 8 -18.72 33.01 2.97
CA LYS A 8 -18.29 31.79 3.67
C LYS A 8 -16.83 31.57 3.37
N VAL A 9 -15.96 32.04 4.25
CA VAL A 9 -14.56 31.60 4.34
C VAL A 9 -14.58 30.07 4.34
N LYS A 10 -14.11 29.45 3.26
CA LYS A 10 -13.96 27.99 3.16
C LYS A 10 -13.14 27.55 4.36
N SER A 11 -13.76 26.80 5.27
CA SER A 11 -13.10 26.28 6.46
C SER A 11 -11.88 25.46 6.03
N VAL A 12 -10.68 25.91 6.42
CA VAL A 12 -9.48 25.10 6.29
C VAL A 12 -9.76 23.78 7.02
N PRO A 13 -9.72 22.62 6.34
CA PRO A 13 -9.99 21.36 7.00
C PRO A 13 -8.94 21.17 8.10
N ARG A 14 -9.40 21.01 9.34
CA ARG A 14 -8.50 20.70 10.46
C ARG A 14 -7.83 19.35 10.19
N ALA A 15 -6.55 19.26 10.52
CA ALA A 15 -5.83 18.00 10.51
C ALA A 15 -6.60 16.94 11.31
N LYS A 16 -6.83 15.77 10.72
CA LYS A 16 -7.45 14.62 11.37
C LYS A 16 -6.35 13.70 11.89
N SER A 17 -6.57 13.09 13.06
CA SER A 17 -5.59 12.18 13.65
C SER A 17 -5.64 10.80 12.99
N VAL A 18 -4.47 10.22 12.79
CA VAL A 18 -4.28 8.82 12.35
C VAL A 18 -3.79 8.02 13.55
N ARG A 19 -4.39 6.86 13.79
CA ARG A 19 -4.00 5.93 14.88
C ARG A 19 -3.79 4.55 14.29
N ALA A 20 -2.64 3.95 14.59
CA ALA A 20 -2.29 2.59 14.19
C ALA A 20 -1.71 1.85 15.41
N GLN A 21 -1.99 0.55 15.49
CA GLN A 21 -1.33 -0.33 16.46
C GLN A 21 0.00 -0.78 15.88
N VAL A 22 1.05 -0.75 16.70
CA VAL A 22 2.40 -1.14 16.32
C VAL A 22 3.05 -1.79 17.53
N ASP A 23 3.93 -2.74 17.26
CA ASP A 23 4.75 -3.34 18.31
C ASP A 23 5.61 -2.27 19.02
N PRO A 24 5.67 -2.25 20.37
CA PRO A 24 6.42 -1.23 21.10
C PRO A 24 7.92 -1.20 20.76
N GLY A 25 8.53 -2.35 20.48
CA GLY A 25 9.94 -2.44 20.07
C GLY A 25 10.15 -1.80 18.70
N VAL A 26 9.30 -2.14 17.73
CA VAL A 26 9.33 -1.54 16.39
C VAL A 26 9.16 -0.02 16.45
N LYS A 27 8.28 0.48 17.33
CA LYS A 27 8.10 1.93 17.52
C LYS A 27 9.39 2.61 17.96
N LEU A 28 10.07 2.05 18.97
CA LEU A 28 11.29 2.62 19.53
C LEU A 28 12.44 2.62 18.51
N GLU A 29 12.60 1.53 17.77
CA GLU A 29 13.60 1.43 16.70
C GLU A 29 13.31 2.43 15.58
N ALA A 30 12.06 2.54 15.15
CA ALA A 30 11.66 3.51 14.13
C ALA A 30 11.92 4.96 14.56
N GLU A 31 11.63 5.31 15.83
CA GLU A 31 11.93 6.63 16.39
C GLU A 31 13.44 6.93 16.38
N ALA A 32 14.28 5.95 16.73
CA ALA A 32 15.72 6.11 16.71
C ALA A 32 16.28 6.30 15.28
N VAL A 33 15.84 5.47 14.34
CA VAL A 33 16.29 5.52 12.93
C VAL A 33 15.85 6.81 12.26
N LEU A 34 14.58 7.20 12.40
CA LEU A 34 14.06 8.43 11.81
C LEU A 34 14.65 9.67 12.51
N GLY A 35 14.83 9.61 13.83
CA GLY A 35 15.47 10.68 14.60
C GLY A 35 16.90 10.95 14.19
N ALA A 36 17.66 9.93 13.79
CA ALA A 36 19.04 10.08 13.30
C ALA A 36 19.13 10.94 12.01
N VAL A 37 18.07 10.98 11.21
CA VAL A 37 17.97 11.83 10.01
C VAL A 37 17.11 13.08 10.23
N GLY A 38 16.71 13.36 11.47
CA GLY A 38 15.93 14.54 11.84
C GLY A 38 14.44 14.48 11.46
N LEU A 39 13.89 13.28 11.19
CA LEU A 39 12.47 13.09 10.94
C LEU A 39 11.75 12.57 12.19
N SER A 40 10.57 13.11 12.45
CA SER A 40 9.63 12.51 13.40
C SER A 40 8.82 11.40 12.71
N LEU A 41 8.28 10.46 13.50
CA LEU A 41 7.31 9.47 13.01
C LEU A 41 6.14 10.15 12.28
N SER A 42 5.62 11.26 12.82
CA SER A 42 4.49 11.97 12.24
C SER A 42 4.81 12.54 10.85
N ASP A 43 6.03 13.04 10.66
CA ASP A 43 6.46 13.60 9.38
C ASP A 43 6.69 12.49 8.35
N ALA A 44 7.30 11.38 8.77
CA ALA A 44 7.44 10.20 7.92
C ALA A 44 6.07 9.67 7.44
N PHE A 45 5.08 9.58 8.34
CA PHE A 45 3.72 9.16 7.97
C PHE A 45 3.05 10.13 6.99
N ARG A 46 3.23 11.45 7.15
CA ARG A 46 2.68 12.44 6.21
C ARG A 46 3.25 12.24 4.80
N LEU A 47 4.57 12.13 4.70
CA LEU A 47 5.27 11.90 3.42
C LEU A 47 4.83 10.57 2.78
N MET A 48 4.68 9.52 3.59
CA MET A 48 4.19 8.23 3.12
C MET A 48 2.80 8.34 2.48
N LEU A 49 1.86 9.02 3.16
CA LEU A 49 0.49 9.18 2.67
C LEU A 49 0.42 10.06 1.42
N GLU A 50 1.22 11.14 1.36
CA GLU A 50 1.34 11.96 0.16
C GLU A 50 1.86 11.16 -1.03
N ARG A 51 2.84 10.28 -0.80
CA ARG A 51 3.37 9.40 -1.85
C ARG A 51 2.34 8.39 -2.34
N VAL A 52 1.56 7.79 -1.44
CA VAL A 52 0.47 6.88 -1.80
C VAL A 52 -0.57 7.57 -2.68
N VAL A 53 -0.94 8.80 -2.32
CA VAL A 53 -1.90 9.59 -3.11
C VAL A 53 -1.33 9.97 -4.47
N ALA A 54 -0.05 10.33 -4.53
CA ALA A 54 0.60 10.76 -5.78
C ALA A 54 0.83 9.60 -6.76
N GLU A 55 1.19 8.41 -6.26
CA GLU A 55 1.56 7.28 -7.12
C GLU A 55 0.47 6.22 -7.27
N GLY A 56 -0.59 6.27 -6.46
CA GLY A 56 -1.66 5.27 -6.47
C GLY A 56 -1.19 3.87 -6.00
N ARG A 57 -0.05 3.77 -5.32
CA ARG A 57 0.53 2.52 -4.83
C ARG A 57 1.25 2.75 -3.50
N LEU A 58 1.52 1.66 -2.78
CA LEU A 58 2.29 1.73 -1.54
C LEU A 58 3.76 2.11 -1.84
N PRO A 59 4.41 2.91 -0.97
CA PRO A 59 5.78 3.40 -1.16
C PRO A 59 6.84 2.35 -0.80
N PHE A 60 6.41 1.13 -0.51
CA PHE A 60 7.23 -0.06 -0.37
C PHE A 60 6.70 -1.09 -1.37
N ASP A 61 7.58 -1.93 -1.91
CA ASP A 61 7.16 -2.95 -2.85
C ASP A 61 6.18 -3.92 -2.16
N PRO A 62 4.90 -3.97 -2.56
CA PRO A 62 3.89 -4.75 -1.86
C PRO A 62 4.03 -6.27 -2.10
N LEU A 63 5.04 -6.71 -2.83
CA LEU A 63 5.13 -8.07 -3.39
C LEU A 63 6.48 -8.69 -3.08
N VAL A 64 6.74 -9.01 -1.81
CA VAL A 64 7.52 -10.23 -1.56
C VAL A 64 6.53 -11.37 -1.75
N PRO A 65 6.68 -12.21 -2.80
CA PRO A 65 5.73 -13.29 -3.03
C PRO A 65 5.65 -14.17 -1.79
N ASN A 66 4.44 -14.55 -1.39
CA ASN A 66 4.26 -15.48 -0.27
C ASN A 66 4.79 -16.88 -0.66
N ASP A 67 4.96 -17.77 0.30
CA ASP A 67 5.56 -19.10 0.05
C ASP A 67 4.81 -19.90 -1.03
N GLU A 68 3.48 -19.78 -1.08
CA GLU A 68 2.63 -20.40 -2.09
C GLU A 68 2.91 -19.84 -3.50
N THR A 69 3.01 -18.52 -3.64
CA THR A 69 3.34 -17.85 -4.91
C THR A 69 4.76 -18.22 -5.34
N ILE A 70 5.71 -18.29 -4.41
CA ILE A 70 7.08 -18.74 -4.69
C ILE A 70 7.08 -20.19 -5.19
N ALA A 71 6.32 -21.07 -4.54
CA ALA A 71 6.20 -22.47 -4.94
C ALA A 71 5.58 -22.61 -6.34
N ALA A 72 4.50 -21.88 -6.63
CA ALA A 72 3.86 -21.87 -7.95
C ALA A 72 4.82 -21.36 -9.05
N LEU A 73 5.58 -20.30 -8.79
CA LEU A 73 6.60 -19.79 -9.72
C LEU A 73 7.72 -20.81 -9.96
N ARG A 74 8.17 -21.52 -8.91
CA ARG A 74 9.17 -22.59 -9.05
C ARG A 74 8.66 -23.78 -9.86
N ALA A 75 7.41 -24.20 -9.63
CA ALA A 75 6.77 -25.26 -10.40
C ALA A 75 6.67 -24.88 -11.89
N ASN A 76 6.27 -23.65 -12.19
CA ASN A 76 6.26 -23.13 -13.57
C ASN A 76 7.65 -23.16 -14.23
N LEU A 77 8.69 -22.70 -13.53
CA LEU A 77 10.07 -22.74 -14.05
C LEU A 77 10.60 -24.16 -14.23
N ALA A 78 10.18 -25.10 -13.38
CA ALA A 78 10.51 -26.52 -13.49
C ALA A 78 9.73 -27.25 -14.61
N GLY A 79 8.74 -26.59 -15.21
CA GLY A 79 7.83 -27.20 -16.19
C GLY A 79 6.76 -28.10 -15.56
N ASP A 80 6.58 -28.02 -14.24
CA ASP A 80 5.55 -28.74 -13.48
C ASP A 80 4.23 -27.96 -13.52
N VAL A 81 3.73 -27.72 -14.73
CA VAL A 81 2.49 -26.99 -15.01
C VAL A 81 1.74 -27.65 -16.16
N ILE A 82 0.41 -27.48 -16.17
CA ILE A 82 -0.43 -28.00 -17.25
C ILE A 82 -0.25 -27.11 -18.48
N HIS A 83 0.32 -27.68 -19.55
CA HIS A 83 0.44 -27.03 -20.84
C HIS A 83 -0.81 -27.28 -21.70
N VAL A 84 -1.60 -26.25 -21.92
CA VAL A 84 -2.86 -26.32 -22.70
C VAL A 84 -2.68 -26.01 -24.19
N GLY A 85 -1.48 -25.62 -24.60
CA GLY A 85 -1.14 -25.29 -25.98
C GLY A 85 -1.84 -24.01 -26.45
N ASP A 86 -2.97 -24.15 -27.12
CA ASP A 86 -3.75 -23.02 -27.63
C ASP A 86 -4.51 -22.28 -26.51
N PRO A 87 -4.55 -20.93 -26.51
CA PRO A 87 -5.30 -20.16 -25.52
C PRO A 87 -6.79 -20.56 -25.40
N SER A 88 -7.41 -21.04 -26.48
CA SER A 88 -8.81 -21.46 -26.49
C SER A 88 -9.06 -22.69 -25.60
N ASN A 89 -8.03 -23.49 -25.32
CA ASN A 89 -8.11 -24.67 -24.47
C ASN A 89 -7.96 -24.36 -22.97
N LEU A 90 -7.55 -23.13 -22.62
CA LEU A 90 -7.22 -22.76 -21.24
C LEU A 90 -8.45 -22.76 -20.34
N LEU A 91 -9.56 -22.18 -20.80
CA LEU A 91 -10.80 -22.10 -20.02
C LEU A 91 -11.42 -23.49 -19.81
N ALA A 92 -11.33 -24.38 -20.81
CA ALA A 92 -11.85 -25.74 -20.71
C ALA A 92 -11.14 -26.59 -19.63
N VAL A 93 -9.87 -26.27 -19.32
CA VAL A 93 -9.09 -26.96 -18.28
C VAL A 93 -9.25 -26.29 -16.91
N LEU A 94 -9.42 -24.96 -16.85
CA LEU A 94 -9.61 -24.25 -15.58
C LEU A 94 -11.00 -24.44 -14.97
N ASP A 95 -12.02 -24.65 -15.80
CA ASP A 95 -13.41 -24.88 -15.37
C ASP A 95 -13.77 -26.37 -15.25
N ALA A 96 -12.81 -27.28 -15.45
CA ALA A 96 -12.99 -28.72 -15.25
C ALA A 96 -12.65 -29.07 -13.79
N ASP A 97 -13.68 -29.15 -12.94
CA ASP A 97 -13.58 -29.56 -11.52
C ASP A 97 -12.84 -30.90 -11.31
#